data_AF-A0A1D2SS22-F1
#
_entry.id   AF-A0A1D2SS22-F1
#
_cell.length_a   1.000
_cell.length_b   1.000
_cell.length_c   1.000
_cell.angle_alpha   90.00
_cell.angle_beta   90.00
_cell.angle_gamma   90.00
#
_symmetry.space_group_name_H-M   'P 1'
#
loop_
_entity.id
_entity.type
_entity.pdbx_description
1 polymer ?
#
loop_
_entity_poly.entity_id
_entity_poly.type
_entity_poly.pdbx_seq_one_letter_code
_entity_poly.pdbx_strand_id
1 'polypeptide(L)'
;MAPLPKSFSLQAFPIEAAISEGREEDAKTMICEILRAGRADAVVQGLAADLIKDPVKRGRGRRKALPPHWLAISEEFYQLRDDGIKYAKAIETVARKFGYSESQIRRAIAVFDEAKAAHDESTAEYSD
;
A
#
# COMPACT_ATOMS: atom_id res chain seq x y z
N MET A 1 20.12 14.70 -43.05
CA MET A 1 19.57 14.62 -41.68
C MET A 1 20.74 14.55 -40.72
N ALA A 2 20.77 15.39 -39.68
CA ALA A 2 21.80 15.34 -38.65
C ALA A 2 21.65 14.06 -37.81
N PRO A 3 22.75 13.43 -37.33
CA PRO A 3 22.66 12.29 -36.44
C PRO A 3 22.00 12.73 -35.13
N LEU A 4 20.98 11.99 -34.69
CA LEU A 4 20.32 12.21 -33.42
C LEU A 4 21.34 12.02 -32.27
N PRO A 5 21.22 12.78 -31.17
CA PRO A 5 22.09 12.61 -30.01
C PRO A 5 21.98 11.18 -29.48
N LYS A 6 23.11 10.61 -29.01
CA LYS A 6 23.21 9.21 -28.57
C LYS A 6 22.27 8.82 -27.42
N SER A 7 21.68 9.81 -26.76
CA SER A 7 20.69 9.68 -25.68
C SER A 7 19.23 9.65 -26.16
N PHE A 8 18.97 9.79 -27.46
CA PHE A 8 17.61 9.89 -27.99
C PHE A 8 17.23 8.61 -28.74
N SER A 9 16.25 7.89 -28.21
CA SER A 9 15.68 6.70 -28.84
C SER A 9 14.21 6.92 -29.16
N LEU A 10 13.85 6.73 -30.44
CA LEU A 10 12.44 6.70 -30.86
C LEU A 10 11.71 5.47 -30.31
N GLN A 11 12.43 4.40 -29.99
CA GLN A 11 11.87 3.15 -29.45
C GLN A 11 11.62 3.25 -27.93
N ALA A 12 12.36 4.11 -27.22
CA ALA A 12 12.25 4.28 -25.77
C ALA A 12 11.04 5.11 -25.35
N PHE A 13 10.55 6.05 -26.17
CA PHE A 13 9.38 6.88 -25.84
C PHE A 13 8.15 6.11 -25.33
N PRO A 14 7.65 5.07 -26.04
CA PRO A 14 6.48 4.32 -25.55
C PRO A 14 6.77 3.55 -24.26
N ILE A 15 8.02 3.13 -24.05
CA ILE A 15 8.45 2.42 -22.84
C ILE A 15 8.48 3.39 -21.65
N GLU A 16 9.10 4.56 -21.81
CA GLU A 16 9.18 5.58 -20.76
C GLU A 16 7.78 6.10 -20.39
N ALA A 17 6.90 6.29 -21.37
CA ALA A 17 5.50 6.64 -21.12
C ALA A 17 4.80 5.58 -20.26
N ALA A 18 4.92 4.29 -20.62
CA ALA A 18 4.33 3.20 -19.85
C ALA A 18 4.89 3.09 -18.42
N ILE A 19 6.19 3.33 -18.23
CA ILE A 19 6.80 3.40 -16.89
C ILE A 19 6.23 4.57 -16.09
N SER A 20 6.12 5.76 -16.67
CA SER A 20 5.59 6.95 -16.00
C SER A 20 4.13 6.83 -15.59
N GLU A 21 3.34 6.05 -16.33
CA GLU A 21 1.93 5.76 -16.06
C GLU A 21 1.74 4.61 -15.05
N GLY A 22 2.82 4.00 -14.55
CA GLY A 22 2.77 2.86 -13.63
C GLY A 22 2.36 1.53 -14.30
N ARG A 23 2.37 1.47 -15.64
CA ARG A 23 2.09 0.26 -16.43
C ARG A 23 3.37 -0.53 -16.67
N GLU A 24 4.02 -0.95 -15.59
CA GLU A 24 5.33 -1.62 -15.64
C GLU A 24 5.31 -2.94 -16.43
N GLU A 25 4.22 -3.72 -16.36
CA GLU A 25 4.12 -5.00 -17.09
C GLU A 25 4.02 -4.79 -18.61
N ASP A 26 3.34 -3.72 -19.05
CA ASP A 26 3.29 -3.33 -20.46
C ASP A 26 4.68 -2.89 -20.93
N ALA A 27 5.37 -2.07 -20.13
CA ALA A 27 6.74 -1.63 -20.42
C ALA A 27 7.72 -2.81 -20.56
N LYS A 28 7.64 -3.80 -19.66
CA LYS A 28 8.45 -5.03 -19.71
C LYS A 28 8.15 -5.85 -20.97
N THR A 29 6.89 -5.93 -21.38
CA THR A 29 6.49 -6.67 -22.58
C THR A 29 7.08 -6.03 -23.84
N MET A 30 6.98 -4.70 -23.95
CA MET A 30 7.57 -3.92 -25.05
C MET A 30 9.10 -4.06 -25.10
N ILE A 31 9.77 -3.96 -23.95
CA ILE A 31 11.22 -4.17 -23.86
C ILE A 31 11.60 -5.59 -24.28
N CYS A 32 10.88 -6.62 -23.80
CA CYS A 32 11.14 -8.01 -24.16
C CYS A 32 10.99 -8.25 -25.67
N GLU A 33 9.99 -7.65 -26.30
CA GLU A 33 9.78 -7.74 -27.74
C GLU A 33 10.95 -7.12 -28.53
N ILE A 34 11.38 -5.92 -28.14
CA ILE A 34 12.48 -5.20 -28.81
C ILE A 34 13.82 -5.93 -28.60
N LEU A 35 14.08 -6.46 -27.40
CA LEU A 35 15.27 -7.25 -27.10
C LEU A 35 15.28 -8.57 -27.89
N ARG A 36 14.15 -9.28 -27.97
CA ARG A 36 14.03 -10.52 -28.77
C ARG A 36 14.20 -10.26 -30.26
N ALA A 37 13.76 -9.10 -30.74
CA ALA A 37 13.96 -8.70 -32.13
C ALA A 37 15.42 -8.35 -32.47
N GLY A 38 16.32 -8.29 -31.48
CA GLY A 38 17.76 -8.01 -31.69
C GLY A 38 18.06 -6.59 -32.16
N ARG A 39 17.10 -5.67 -32.05
CA ARG A 39 17.19 -4.27 -32.53
C ARG A 39 17.18 -3.23 -31.41
N ALA A 40 17.38 -3.68 -30.17
CA ALA A 40 17.37 -2.79 -29.01
C ALA A 40 18.55 -1.82 -29.06
N ASP A 41 18.24 -0.53 -28.95
CA ASP A 41 19.24 0.52 -28.81
C ASP A 41 19.77 0.64 -27.36
N ALA A 42 20.82 1.44 -27.18
CA ALA A 42 21.49 1.60 -25.90
C ALA A 42 20.57 2.16 -24.79
N VAL A 43 19.56 2.95 -25.17
CA VAL A 43 18.61 3.54 -24.21
C VAL A 43 17.63 2.47 -23.73
N VAL A 44 17.05 1.68 -24.64
CA VAL A 44 16.18 0.54 -24.30
C VAL A 44 16.92 -0.51 -23.46
N GLN A 45 18.20 -0.77 -23.76
CA GLN A 45 19.03 -1.66 -22.94
C GLN A 45 19.28 -1.11 -21.53
N GLY A 46 19.47 0.21 -21.39
CA GLY A 46 19.56 0.88 -20.09
C GLY A 46 18.27 0.75 -19.28
N LEU A 47 17.12 1.06 -19.88
CA LEU A 47 15.80 0.90 -19.27
C LEU A 47 15.53 -0.55 -18.84
N ALA A 48 15.92 -1.51 -19.66
CA ALA A 48 15.84 -2.93 -19.33
C ALA A 48 16.72 -3.28 -18.11
N ALA A 49 17.95 -2.76 -18.06
CA ALA A 49 18.87 -2.98 -16.95
C ALA A 49 18.35 -2.37 -15.64
N ASP A 50 17.76 -1.17 -15.70
CA ASP A 50 17.16 -0.52 -14.52
C ASP A 50 15.96 -1.31 -14.00
N LEU A 51 15.10 -1.82 -14.89
CA LEU A 51 13.97 -2.69 -14.52
C LEU A 51 14.38 -4.04 -13.95
N ILE A 52 15.54 -4.58 -14.34
CA ILE A 52 16.10 -5.81 -13.78
C ILE A 52 16.78 -5.55 -12.43
N LYS A 53 17.48 -4.42 -12.31
CA LYS A 53 18.29 -4.06 -11.15
C LYS A 53 17.43 -3.64 -9.96
N ASP A 54 16.31 -2.98 -10.21
CA ASP A 54 15.38 -2.64 -9.16
C ASP A 54 14.56 -3.89 -8.80
N PRO A 55 14.77 -4.52 -7.62
CA PRO A 55 13.78 -5.45 -7.14
C PRO A 55 12.51 -4.62 -6.97
N VAL A 56 11.52 -4.83 -7.85
CA VAL A 56 10.17 -4.30 -7.73
C VAL A 56 9.83 -4.43 -6.25
N LYS A 57 9.78 -3.30 -5.53
CA LYS A 57 9.42 -3.29 -4.12
C LYS A 57 8.00 -3.81 -4.11
N ARG A 58 7.85 -5.12 -3.97
CA ARG A 58 6.55 -5.81 -4.00
C ARG A 58 5.70 -5.03 -3.03
N GLY A 59 4.70 -4.31 -3.56
CA GLY A 59 3.78 -3.55 -2.73
C GLY A 59 3.35 -4.49 -1.62
N ARG A 60 3.58 -4.07 -0.36
CA ARG A 60 3.15 -4.84 0.82
C ARG A 60 1.78 -5.41 0.49
N GLY A 61 1.67 -6.74 0.50
CA GLY A 61 0.55 -7.48 -0.11
C GLY A 61 -0.83 -7.04 0.37
N ARG A 62 -1.88 -7.66 -0.20
CA ARG A 62 -3.32 -7.41 0.07
C ARG A 62 -3.53 -6.68 1.41
N ARG A 63 -4.02 -5.42 1.34
CA ARG A 63 -4.34 -4.61 2.52
C ARG A 63 -5.03 -5.52 3.54
N LYS A 64 -4.43 -5.65 4.72
CA LYS A 64 -4.94 -6.56 5.76
C LYS A 64 -6.41 -6.20 5.98
N ALA A 65 -7.30 -7.17 5.78
CA ALA A 65 -8.71 -6.97 6.08
C ALA A 65 -8.84 -6.51 7.54
N LEU A 66 -9.78 -5.59 7.78
CA LEU A 66 -10.07 -5.11 9.12
C LEU A 66 -10.42 -6.31 10.02
N PRO A 67 -10.03 -6.29 11.31
CA PRO A 67 -10.43 -7.33 12.23
C PRO A 67 -11.96 -7.47 12.25
N PRO A 68 -12.51 -8.70 12.30
CA PRO A 68 -13.95 -8.88 12.43
C PRO A 68 -14.46 -8.22 13.71
N HIS A 69 -15.63 -7.59 13.64
CA HIS A 69 -16.29 -6.90 14.76
C HIS A 69 -15.45 -5.81 15.46
N TRP A 70 -14.44 -5.24 14.79
CA TRP A 70 -13.55 -4.24 15.40
C TRP A 70 -14.29 -3.05 16.02
N LEU A 71 -15.37 -2.59 15.38
CA LEU A 71 -16.19 -1.48 15.86
C LEU A 71 -16.91 -1.82 17.17
N ALA A 72 -17.65 -2.94 17.19
CA ALA A 72 -18.40 -3.39 18.37
C ALA A 72 -17.49 -3.72 19.56
N ILE A 73 -16.33 -4.34 19.30
CA ILE A 73 -15.31 -4.63 20.31
C ILE A 73 -14.82 -3.34 20.96
N SER A 74 -14.54 -2.32 20.15
CA SER A 74 -13.95 -1.07 20.62
C SER A 74 -14.98 -0.21 21.35
N GLU A 75 -16.20 -0.13 20.85
CA GLU A 75 -17.32 0.57 21.50
C GLU A 75 -17.55 0.02 22.92
N GLU A 76 -17.65 -1.30 23.06
CA GLU A 76 -17.85 -1.92 24.36
C GLU A 76 -16.64 -1.78 25.28
N PHE A 77 -15.42 -1.85 24.73
CA PHE A 77 -14.22 -1.56 25.49
C PHE A 77 -14.24 -0.13 26.06
N TYR A 78 -14.57 0.87 25.24
CA TYR A 78 -14.64 2.26 25.68
C TYR A 78 -15.77 2.49 26.68
N GLN A 79 -16.92 1.87 26.50
CA GLN A 79 -18.00 1.92 27.49
C GLN A 79 -17.57 1.39 28.86
N LEU A 80 -16.88 0.25 28.90
CA LEU A 80 -16.32 -0.29 30.16
C LEU A 80 -15.26 0.64 30.77
N ARG A 81 -14.47 1.33 29.93
CA ARG A 81 -13.48 2.31 30.39
C ARG A 81 -14.15 3.54 31.00
N ASP A 82 -15.25 4.00 30.40
CA ASP A 82 -16.07 5.11 30.90
C ASP A 82 -16.77 4.76 32.22
N ASP A 83 -17.17 3.50 32.39
CA ASP A 83 -17.66 2.94 33.66
C ASP A 83 -16.56 2.79 34.74
N GLY A 84 -15.32 3.20 34.44
CA GLY A 84 -14.20 3.18 35.38
C GLY A 84 -13.49 1.84 35.51
N ILE A 85 -13.80 0.86 34.65
CA ILE A 85 -13.13 -0.45 34.69
C ILE A 85 -11.68 -0.32 34.22
N LYS A 86 -10.77 -0.96 34.97
CA LYS A 86 -9.34 -0.98 34.64
C LYS A 86 -9.09 -1.69 33.30
N TYR A 87 -8.14 -1.16 32.54
CA TYR A 87 -7.76 -1.63 31.19
C TYR A 87 -7.68 -3.15 31.05
N ALA A 88 -6.89 -3.82 31.91
CA ALA A 88 -6.71 -5.27 31.86
C ALA A 88 -8.03 -6.05 32.03
N LYS A 89 -8.89 -5.59 32.95
CA LYS A 89 -10.18 -6.22 33.22
C LYS A 89 -11.20 -5.95 32.10
N ALA A 90 -11.15 -4.76 31.50
CA ALA A 90 -11.98 -4.42 30.34
C ALA A 90 -11.64 -5.33 29.15
N ILE A 91 -10.35 -5.50 28.84
CA ILE A 91 -9.90 -6.43 27.79
C ILE A 91 -10.36 -7.85 28.08
N GLU A 92 -10.19 -8.35 29.30
CA GLU A 92 -10.60 -9.71 29.66
C GLU A 92 -12.12 -9.91 29.49
N THR A 93 -12.90 -8.90 29.86
CA THR A 93 -14.36 -8.92 29.74
C THR A 93 -14.80 -8.98 28.28
N VAL A 94 -14.22 -8.11 27.43
CA VAL A 94 -14.51 -8.06 25.99
C VAL A 94 -14.02 -9.33 25.28
N ALA A 95 -12.82 -9.81 25.60
CA ALA A 95 -12.25 -11.05 25.07
C ALA A 95 -13.19 -12.24 25.32
N ARG A 96 -13.70 -12.35 26.54
CA ARG A 96 -14.65 -13.40 26.94
C ARG A 96 -15.99 -13.28 26.22
N LYS A 97 -16.52 -12.06 26.07
CA LYS A 97 -17.81 -11.82 25.42
C LYS A 97 -17.79 -12.17 23.93
N PHE A 98 -16.74 -11.75 23.23
CA PHE A 98 -16.61 -11.95 21.78
C PHE A 98 -15.90 -13.26 21.40
N GLY A 99 -15.38 -14.01 22.38
CA GLY A 99 -14.67 -15.28 22.14
C GLY A 99 -13.33 -15.11 21.41
N TYR A 100 -12.68 -13.96 21.56
CA TYR A 100 -11.42 -13.64 20.89
C TYR A 100 -10.24 -13.62 21.86
N SER A 101 -9.04 -13.85 21.32
CA SER A 101 -7.80 -13.68 22.08
C SER A 101 -7.56 -12.21 22.42
N GLU A 102 -6.87 -11.94 23.52
CA GLU A 102 -6.47 -10.59 23.92
C GLU A 102 -5.73 -9.84 22.81
N SER A 103 -4.86 -10.53 22.06
CA SER A 103 -4.15 -9.94 20.92
C SER A 103 -5.09 -9.45 19.81
N GLN A 104 -6.21 -10.15 19.57
CA GLN A 104 -7.21 -9.72 18.60
C GLN A 104 -7.99 -8.51 19.10
N ILE A 105 -8.35 -8.48 20.40
CA ILE A 105 -9.02 -7.34 21.02
C ILE A 105 -8.14 -6.08 20.95
N ARG A 106 -6.87 -6.19 21.34
CA ARG A 106 -5.92 -5.06 21.25
C ARG A 106 -5.76 -4.55 19.83
N ARG A 107 -5.76 -5.45 18.83
CA ARG A 107 -5.69 -5.07 17.42
C ARG A 107 -6.96 -4.37 16.94
N ALA A 108 -8.13 -4.82 17.38
CA ALA A 108 -9.39 -4.15 17.07
C ALA A 108 -9.43 -2.72 17.64
N ILE A 109 -9.00 -2.55 18.89
CA ILE A 109 -8.90 -1.24 19.55
C ILE A 109 -7.92 -0.33 18.79
N ALA A 110 -6.74 -0.82 18.44
CA ALA A 110 -5.76 -0.02 17.68
C ALA A 110 -6.29 0.44 16.31
N VAL A 111 -7.06 -0.41 15.63
CA VAL A 111 -7.72 -0.05 14.36
C VAL A 111 -8.80 1.02 14.57
N PHE A 112 -9.53 0.96 15.68
CA PHE A 112 -10.50 1.98 16.03
C PHE A 112 -9.85 3.32 16.37
N ASP A 113 -8.76 3.30 17.13
CA ASP A 113 -8.03 4.51 17.49
C ASP A 113 -7.45 5.21 16.25
N GLU A 114 -6.91 4.43 15.30
CA GLU A 114 -6.44 4.93 14.01
C GLU A 114 -7.58 5.53 13.18
N ALA A 115 -8.72 4.84 13.11
CA ALA A 115 -9.89 5.33 12.38
C ALA A 115 -10.50 6.60 13.01
N LYS A 116 -10.52 6.68 14.35
CA LYS A 116 -11.00 7.84 15.09
C LYS A 116 -10.06 9.04 14.88
N ALA A 117 -8.76 8.83 14.97
CA ALA A 117 -7.77 9.89 14.72
C ALA A 117 -7.89 10.46 13.30
N ALA A 118 -8.02 9.60 12.28
CA ALA A 118 -8.22 10.02 10.90
C ALA A 118 -9.54 10.80 10.70
N HIS A 119 -10.61 10.39 11.39
CA HIS A 119 -11.87 11.12 11.37
C HIS A 119 -11.76 12.50 12.03
N ASP A 120 -11.14 12.57 13.21
CA ASP A 120 -10.97 13.82 13.96
C ASP A 120 -10.07 14.82 13.19
N GLU A 121 -9.00 14.35 12.55
CA GLU A 121 -8.14 15.16 11.67
C GLU A 121 -8.93 15.71 10.47
N SER A 122 -9.71 14.86 9.79
CA SER A 122 -10.55 15.31 8.68
C SER A 122 -11.63 16.30 9.11
N THR A 123 -12.18 16.16 10.33
CA THR A 123 -13.23 17.06 10.83
C THR A 123 -12.63 18.42 11.22
N ALA A 124 -11.39 18.43 11.72
CA ALA A 124 -10.66 19.65 12.06
C ALA A 124 -10.30 20.48 10.81
N GLU A 125 -9.94 19.82 9.70
CA GLU A 125 -9.56 20.47 8.43
C GLU A 125 -10.72 21.24 7.76
N TYR A 126 -11.98 20.89 8.04
CA TYR A 126 -13.16 21.60 7.50
C TYR A 126 -13.73 22.68 8.43
N SER A 127 -13.14 22.89 9.61
CA SER A 127 -13.62 23.85 10.61
C SER A 127 -12.77 25.13 10.67
N ASP A 128 -11.84 25.33 9.73
CA ASP A 128 -11.03 26.55 9.51
C ASP A 128 -11.42 27.19 8.16
#